data_AF-A0A3D1SNW7-F1
#
_entry.id   AF-A0A3D1SNW7-F1
#
_cell.length_a   1.000
_cell.length_b   1.000
_cell.length_c   1.000
_cell.angle_alpha   90.00
_cell.angle_beta   90.00
_cell.angle_gamma   90.00
#
_symmetry.space_group_name_H-M   'P 1'
#
loop_
_entity.id
_entity.type
_entity.pdbx_description
1 polymer ?
#
loop_
_entity_poly.entity_id
_entity_poly.type
_entity_poly.pdbx_seq_one_letter_code
_entity_poly.pdbx_strand_id
1 'polypeptide(L)'
;MQPPDPPTVHRQTNRLGCIVGLGCIMLSIGLILSIAIYTYAAHPTHLSIMSKATPTLTGTFSTPPPKITCTTIPQHKGDKTISITSSGLKRTMLIHLASSYGIQPQALIINYHGYNSTIEHFAHYSNMETEADKAGFVLVFPQGVDNPPSWNAGVGARGPTGDANDIQFTRDMLNFLEKNYCVDT
;
A
#
# COMPACT_ATOMS: atom_id res chain seq x y z
N MET A 1 22.00 39.01 64.66
CA MET A 1 22.62 38.11 63.67
C MET A 1 21.93 38.36 62.35
N GLN A 2 22.63 38.95 61.39
CA GLN A 2 22.09 39.22 60.06
C GLN A 2 22.27 37.95 59.20
N PRO A 3 21.25 37.50 58.45
CA PRO A 3 21.40 36.33 57.60
C PRO A 3 22.45 36.58 56.50
N PRO A 4 23.18 35.54 56.07
CA PRO A 4 24.22 35.68 55.05
C PRO A 4 23.59 36.04 53.70
N ASP A 5 24.27 36.91 52.95
CA ASP A 5 23.86 37.28 51.60
C ASP A 5 23.92 36.07 50.65
N PRO A 6 22.99 35.98 49.68
CA PRO A 6 22.96 34.89 48.72
C PRO A 6 24.14 34.99 47.72
N PRO A 7 24.62 33.86 47.19
CA PRO A 7 25.78 33.84 46.32
C PRO A 7 25.46 34.50 44.97
N THR A 8 26.36 35.39 44.54
CA THR A 8 26.33 35.99 43.20
C THR A 8 26.71 34.94 42.14
N VAL A 9 25.73 34.49 41.36
CA VAL A 9 25.95 33.60 40.20
C VAL A 9 26.47 34.43 39.03
N HIS A 10 27.77 34.34 38.75
CA HIS A 10 28.33 34.87 37.51
C HIS A 10 27.85 34.02 36.33
N ARG A 11 26.93 34.57 35.54
CA ARG A 11 26.47 33.97 34.27
C ARG A 11 27.60 34.05 33.25
N GLN A 12 28.47 33.04 33.23
CA GLN A 12 29.50 32.87 32.22
C GLN A 12 28.78 32.59 30.88
N THR A 13 28.75 33.60 30.00
CA THR A 13 28.09 33.46 28.69
C THR A 13 28.88 32.45 27.85
N ASN A 14 28.33 31.25 27.68
CA ASN A 14 28.87 30.18 26.83
C ASN A 14 28.78 30.58 25.35
N ARG A 15 29.68 31.47 24.91
CA ARG A 15 29.82 31.91 23.51
C ARG A 15 29.99 30.72 22.56
N LEU A 16 30.66 29.66 23.02
CA LEU A 16 30.88 28.43 22.25
C LEU A 16 29.56 27.69 21.93
N GLY A 17 28.62 27.61 22.88
CA GLY A 17 27.31 26.98 22.64
C GLY A 17 26.46 27.76 21.64
N CYS A 18 26.57 29.08 21.63
CA CYS A 18 25.89 29.93 20.64
C CYS A 18 26.47 29.74 19.22
N ILE A 19 27.80 29.63 19.10
CA ILE A 19 28.47 29.39 17.81
C ILE A 19 28.11 28.01 17.23
N VAL A 20 28.09 26.96 18.05
CA VAL A 20 27.68 25.61 17.62
C VAL A 20 26.20 25.60 17.20
N GLY A 21 25.32 26.27 17.94
CA GLY A 21 23.89 26.39 17.59
C GLY A 21 23.67 27.10 16.25
N LEU A 22 24.38 28.20 16.01
CA LEU A 22 24.32 28.92 14.73
C LEU A 22 24.86 28.07 13.57
N GLY A 23 25.92 27.30 13.79
CA GLY A 23 26.47 26.37 12.80
C GLY A 23 25.45 25.30 12.38
N CYS A 24 24.76 24.68 13.33
CA CYS A 24 23.72 23.68 13.05
C CYS A 24 22.52 24.26 12.29
N ILE A 25 22.11 25.49 12.60
CA ILE A 25 21.02 26.18 11.90
C ILE A 25 21.40 26.45 10.45
N MET A 26 22.62 26.94 10.20
CA MET A 26 23.08 27.24 8.83
C MET A 26 23.21 25.97 7.97
N LEU A 27 23.69 24.87 8.56
CA LEU A 27 23.73 23.56 7.88
C LEU A 27 22.32 23.06 7.53
N SER A 28 21.36 23.22 8.45
CA SER A 28 19.98 22.79 8.23
C SER A 28 19.30 23.61 7.13
N ILE A 29 19.49 24.93 7.12
CA ILE A 29 18.97 25.82 6.07
C ILE A 29 19.61 25.47 4.72
N GLY A 30 20.93 25.24 4.69
CA GLY A 30 21.63 24.82 3.47
C GLY A 30 21.07 23.52 2.89
N LEU A 31 20.81 22.52 3.73
CA LEU A 31 20.20 21.27 3.29
C LEU A 31 18.80 21.48 2.72
N ILE A 32 17.94 22.23 3.43
CA ILE A 32 16.57 22.52 2.98
C ILE A 32 16.57 23.26 1.63
N LEU A 33 17.43 24.27 1.48
CA LEU A 33 17.54 25.01 0.22
C LEU A 33 18.07 24.13 -0.91
N SER A 34 19.02 23.24 -0.63
CA SER A 34 19.53 22.31 -1.64
C SER A 34 18.46 21.34 -2.14
N ILE A 35 17.61 20.83 -1.24
CA ILE A 35 16.49 19.94 -1.60
C ILE A 35 15.45 20.71 -2.42
N ALA A 36 15.10 21.94 -2.01
CA ALA A 36 14.14 22.76 -2.74
C ALA A 36 14.62 23.14 -4.15
N ILE A 37 15.92 23.46 -4.30
CA ILE A 37 16.52 23.73 -5.61
C ILE A 37 16.54 22.46 -6.46
N TYR A 38 16.88 21.32 -5.87
CA TYR A 38 16.89 20.03 -6.58
C TYR A 38 15.48 19.66 -7.08
N THR A 39 14.44 19.78 -6.24
CA THR A 39 13.06 19.50 -6.66
C THR A 39 12.55 20.49 -7.71
N TYR A 40 12.95 21.76 -7.63
CA TYR A 40 12.61 22.77 -8.64
C TYR A 40 13.31 22.51 -9.98
N ALA A 41 14.60 22.17 -9.97
CA ALA A 41 15.37 21.91 -11.18
C ALA A 41 15.04 20.55 -11.83
N ALA A 42 14.69 19.54 -11.02
CA ALA A 42 14.35 18.19 -11.50
C ALA A 42 12.89 18.04 -11.95
N HIS A 43 12.02 19.02 -11.68
CA HIS A 43 10.65 19.06 -12.18
C HIS A 43 10.45 20.29 -13.08
N PRO A 44 10.89 20.26 -14.36
CA PRO A 44 10.30 21.16 -15.34
C PRO A 44 8.79 20.88 -15.34
N THR A 45 8.01 21.86 -14.88
CA THR A 45 6.56 21.81 -14.94
C THR A 45 6.16 21.68 -16.40
N HIS A 46 5.86 20.44 -16.83
CA HIS A 46 5.27 20.20 -18.12
C HIS A 46 3.82 20.69 -18.02
N LEU A 47 3.63 22.00 -18.21
CA LEU A 47 2.31 22.62 -18.35
C LEU A 47 1.75 22.16 -19.70
N SER A 48 1.28 20.92 -19.75
CA SER A 48 0.46 20.42 -20.85
C SER A 48 -0.86 21.17 -20.79
N ILE A 49 -0.94 22.30 -21.50
CA ILE A 49 -2.21 22.89 -21.93
C ILE A 49 -2.84 21.85 -22.86
N MET A 50 -3.65 20.95 -22.29
CA MET A 50 -4.55 20.12 -23.09
C MET A 50 -5.64 21.04 -23.62
N SER A 51 -5.45 21.49 -24.86
CA SER A 51 -6.50 22.15 -25.62
C SER A 51 -7.71 21.23 -25.67
N LYS A 52 -8.81 21.72 -25.11
CA LYS A 52 -10.12 21.06 -25.10
C LYS A 52 -10.68 21.07 -26.52
N ALA A 53 -10.33 20.06 -27.32
CA ALA A 53 -11.08 19.74 -28.52
C ALA A 53 -12.32 18.96 -28.09
N THR A 54 -13.46 19.63 -28.04
CA THR A 54 -14.78 19.00 -27.87
C THR A 54 -15.10 18.22 -29.15
N PRO A 55 -15.22 16.88 -29.12
CA PRO A 55 -15.84 16.16 -30.21
C PRO A 55 -17.36 16.23 -30.00
N THR A 56 -18.05 16.87 -30.94
CA THR A 56 -19.50 16.73 -31.09
C THR A 56 -19.79 15.27 -31.43
N LEU A 57 -20.28 14.50 -30.45
CA LEU A 57 -20.79 13.14 -30.67
C LEU A 57 -22.31 13.18 -30.77
N THR A 58 -22.83 13.54 -31.93
CA THR A 58 -24.16 13.06 -32.38
C THR A 58 -23.95 11.74 -33.09
N GLY A 59 -24.05 10.66 -32.32
CA GLY A 59 -23.99 9.29 -32.83
C GLY A 59 -24.44 8.33 -31.73
N THR A 60 -25.72 7.99 -31.72
CA THR A 60 -26.25 6.87 -30.92
C THR A 60 -25.74 5.57 -31.52
N PHE A 61 -24.51 5.20 -31.18
CA PHE A 61 -24.02 3.84 -31.35
C PHE A 61 -24.69 2.98 -30.27
N SER A 62 -25.73 2.24 -30.67
CA SER A 62 -26.25 1.16 -29.86
C SER A 62 -25.23 0.01 -29.89
N THR A 63 -24.18 0.11 -29.07
CA THR A 63 -23.22 -0.98 -28.89
C THR A 63 -23.97 -2.19 -28.35
N PRO A 64 -23.85 -3.37 -28.98
CA PRO A 64 -24.39 -4.60 -28.41
C PRO A 64 -23.87 -4.78 -26.99
N PRO A 65 -24.69 -5.30 -26.04
CA PRO A 65 -24.22 -5.55 -24.70
C PRO A 65 -22.97 -6.43 -24.73
N PRO A 66 -21.97 -6.15 -23.86
CA PRO A 66 -20.73 -6.91 -23.84
C PRO A 66 -21.03 -8.38 -23.62
N LYS A 67 -20.45 -9.24 -24.47
CA LYS A 67 -20.60 -10.69 -24.36
C LYS A 67 -19.87 -11.16 -23.11
N ILE A 68 -20.59 -11.83 -22.21
CA ILE A 68 -19.99 -12.44 -21.02
C ILE A 68 -19.16 -13.66 -21.46
N THR A 69 -17.87 -13.64 -21.18
CA THR A 69 -16.92 -14.72 -21.49
C THR A 69 -16.45 -15.48 -20.25
N CYS A 70 -16.73 -14.96 -19.05
CA CYS A 70 -16.49 -15.67 -17.80
C CYS A 70 -17.26 -17.00 -17.73
N THR A 71 -16.56 -18.07 -17.38
CA THR A 71 -17.12 -19.43 -17.23
C THR A 71 -17.25 -19.87 -15.77
N THR A 72 -16.67 -19.11 -14.84
CA THR A 72 -16.77 -19.38 -13.40
C THR A 72 -18.15 -19.04 -12.85
N ILE A 73 -18.48 -19.61 -11.68
CA ILE A 73 -19.73 -19.32 -10.97
C ILE A 73 -19.81 -17.80 -10.67
N PRO A 74 -20.98 -17.16 -10.83
CA PRO A 74 -21.17 -15.77 -10.42
C PRO A 74 -20.78 -15.55 -8.96
N GLN A 75 -20.02 -14.49 -8.70
CA GLN A 75 -19.60 -14.08 -7.35
C GLN A 75 -20.31 -12.79 -6.94
N HIS A 76 -20.48 -12.60 -5.64
CA HIS A 76 -20.95 -11.33 -5.10
C HIS A 76 -19.84 -10.29 -5.16
N LYS A 77 -20.19 -9.09 -5.62
CA LYS A 77 -19.31 -7.92 -5.68
C LYS A 77 -19.06 -7.36 -4.28
N GLY A 78 -17.96 -6.64 -4.10
CA GLY A 78 -17.47 -6.14 -2.83
C GLY A 78 -16.50 -7.11 -2.15
N ASP A 79 -16.33 -6.93 -0.84
CA ASP A 79 -15.32 -7.65 -0.06
C ASP A 79 -15.84 -8.98 0.48
N LYS A 80 -14.99 -9.99 0.40
CA LYS A 80 -15.26 -11.31 0.99
C LYS A 80 -14.00 -11.92 1.56
N THR A 81 -14.06 -12.29 2.84
CA THR A 81 -12.99 -13.04 3.50
C THR A 81 -13.20 -14.55 3.31
N ILE A 82 -12.14 -15.24 2.88
CA ILE A 82 -12.12 -16.68 2.63
C ILE A 82 -10.92 -17.30 3.34
N SER A 83 -11.07 -18.54 3.80
CA SER A 83 -9.93 -19.35 4.24
C SER A 83 -9.79 -20.62 3.41
N ILE A 84 -8.54 -21.00 3.14
CA ILE A 84 -8.16 -22.28 2.55
C ILE A 84 -7.19 -23.02 3.48
N THR A 85 -7.07 -24.34 3.32
CA THR A 85 -5.99 -25.10 3.97
C THR A 85 -4.80 -25.17 3.03
N SER A 86 -3.62 -24.75 3.48
CA SER A 86 -2.37 -24.84 2.73
C SER A 86 -1.24 -25.28 3.65
N SER A 87 -0.50 -26.31 3.24
CA SER A 87 0.57 -26.94 4.04
C SER A 87 0.14 -27.26 5.49
N GLY A 88 -1.11 -27.70 5.68
CA GLY A 88 -1.67 -28.04 6.99
C GLY A 88 -2.11 -26.84 7.84
N LEU A 89 -1.91 -25.60 7.38
CA LEU A 89 -2.35 -24.38 8.05
C LEU A 89 -3.65 -23.86 7.43
N LYS A 90 -4.54 -23.32 8.26
CA LYS A 90 -5.67 -22.50 7.80
C LYS A 90 -5.13 -21.11 7.44
N ARG A 91 -5.22 -20.74 6.17
CA ARG A 91 -4.74 -19.46 5.63
C ARG A 91 -5.92 -18.63 5.16
N THR A 92 -5.93 -17.34 5.49
CA THR A 92 -7.04 -16.42 5.22
C THR A 92 -6.63 -15.37 4.19
N MET A 93 -7.58 -14.95 3.37
CA MET A 93 -7.43 -13.85 2.43
C MET A 93 -8.75 -13.06 2.34
N LEU A 94 -8.67 -11.76 2.06
CA LEU A 94 -9.79 -10.95 1.63
C LEU A 94 -9.72 -10.77 0.12
N ILE A 95 -10.85 -10.96 -0.54
CA ILE A 95 -11.00 -10.76 -1.99
C ILE A 95 -11.96 -9.60 -2.19
N HIS A 96 -11.53 -8.61 -2.96
CA HIS A 96 -12.35 -7.48 -3.37
C HIS A 96 -12.70 -7.61 -4.85
N LEU A 97 -13.99 -7.57 -5.15
CA LEU A 97 -14.52 -7.61 -6.51
C LEU A 97 -15.25 -6.31 -6.85
N ALA A 98 -14.72 -5.59 -7.84
CA ALA A 98 -15.32 -4.36 -8.33
C ALA A 98 -16.73 -4.57 -8.88
N SER A 99 -17.52 -3.49 -8.97
CA SER A 99 -18.86 -3.55 -9.54
C SER A 99 -18.92 -4.04 -11.01
N SER A 100 -17.81 -3.90 -11.74
CA SER A 100 -17.61 -4.35 -13.12
C SER A 100 -17.29 -5.84 -13.26
N TYR A 101 -17.12 -6.57 -12.15
CA TYR A 101 -16.67 -7.97 -12.17
C TYR A 101 -17.64 -8.92 -12.88
N GLY A 102 -17.06 -9.91 -13.59
CA GLY A 102 -17.77 -11.09 -14.10
C GLY A 102 -18.18 -11.04 -15.57
N ILE A 103 -17.69 -10.05 -16.34
CA ILE A 103 -17.93 -9.98 -17.79
C ILE A 103 -16.88 -10.79 -18.55
N GLN A 104 -15.59 -10.55 -18.28
CA GLN A 104 -14.46 -11.20 -18.93
C GLN A 104 -13.37 -11.48 -17.89
N PRO A 105 -12.38 -12.35 -18.17
CA PRO A 105 -11.23 -12.54 -17.29
C PRO A 105 -10.59 -11.20 -16.93
N GLN A 106 -10.39 -10.96 -15.64
CA GLN A 106 -9.84 -9.72 -15.11
C GLN A 106 -8.45 -9.95 -14.52
N ALA A 107 -7.58 -8.96 -14.67
CA ALA A 107 -6.25 -8.98 -14.05
C ALA A 107 -6.38 -9.24 -12.54
N LEU A 108 -5.40 -9.99 -11.99
CA LEU A 108 -5.31 -10.30 -10.57
C LEU A 108 -4.18 -9.49 -9.92
N ILE A 109 -4.49 -8.77 -8.86
CA ILE A 109 -3.51 -8.08 -8.01
C ILE A 109 -3.54 -8.70 -6.62
N ILE A 110 -2.36 -9.10 -6.12
CA ILE A 110 -2.19 -9.62 -4.76
C ILE A 110 -1.40 -8.59 -3.96
N ASN A 111 -1.99 -8.10 -2.86
CA ASN A 111 -1.45 -6.99 -2.08
C ASN A 111 -1.08 -7.45 -0.66
N TYR A 112 0.20 -7.77 -0.46
CA TYR A 112 0.72 -8.29 0.82
C TYR A 112 1.01 -7.16 1.82
N HIS A 113 0.53 -7.34 3.05
CA HIS A 113 0.87 -6.43 4.15
C HIS A 113 2.28 -6.70 4.70
N GLY A 114 2.85 -5.69 5.37
CA GLY A 114 4.14 -5.80 6.07
C GLY A 114 4.05 -6.50 7.44
N TYR A 115 5.18 -6.64 8.13
CA TYR A 115 5.24 -7.22 9.48
C TYR A 115 4.29 -6.53 10.45
N ASN A 116 3.60 -7.31 11.30
CA ASN A 116 2.70 -6.82 12.35
C ASN A 116 1.55 -5.94 11.83
N SER A 117 1.03 -6.27 10.64
CA SER A 117 -0.20 -5.70 10.10
C SER A 117 -1.24 -6.79 9.88
N THR A 118 -2.52 -6.43 9.93
CA THR A 118 -3.62 -7.32 9.54
C THR A 118 -4.11 -6.96 8.13
N ILE A 119 -4.91 -7.84 7.52
CA ILE A 119 -5.64 -7.56 6.30
C ILE A 119 -6.47 -6.30 6.47
N GLU A 120 -7.25 -6.17 7.55
CA GLU A 120 -8.18 -5.04 7.73
C GLU A 120 -7.42 -3.71 7.81
N HIS A 121 -6.33 -3.69 8.57
CA HIS A 121 -5.49 -2.51 8.69
C HIS A 121 -4.84 -2.14 7.34
N PHE A 122 -4.32 -3.12 6.61
CA PHE A 122 -3.58 -2.85 5.37
C PHE A 122 -4.49 -2.56 4.18
N ALA A 123 -5.65 -3.22 4.10
CA ALA A 123 -6.75 -2.90 3.18
C ALA A 123 -7.10 -1.41 3.30
N HIS A 124 -7.43 -0.98 4.52
CA HIS A 124 -7.73 0.43 4.80
C HIS A 124 -6.56 1.38 4.50
N TYR A 125 -5.33 1.01 4.90
CA TYR A 125 -4.15 1.85 4.70
C TYR A 125 -3.79 2.03 3.22
N SER A 126 -3.86 0.95 2.43
CA SER A 126 -3.48 0.97 1.01
C SER A 126 -4.56 1.60 0.13
N ASN A 127 -5.84 1.49 0.54
CA ASN A 127 -7.00 1.91 -0.23
C ASN A 127 -7.00 1.37 -1.68
N MET A 128 -6.44 0.18 -1.87
CA MET A 128 -6.24 -0.40 -3.21
C MET A 128 -7.56 -0.89 -3.82
N GLU A 129 -8.60 -1.07 -3.01
CA GLU A 129 -9.98 -1.34 -3.41
C GLU A 129 -10.52 -0.21 -4.29
N THR A 130 -10.24 1.04 -3.94
CA THR A 130 -10.63 2.20 -4.77
C THR A 130 -10.02 2.12 -6.16
N GLU A 131 -8.77 1.65 -6.27
CA GLU A 131 -8.10 1.48 -7.57
C GLU A 131 -8.62 0.24 -8.31
N ALA A 132 -8.97 -0.83 -7.58
CA ALA A 132 -9.63 -2.02 -8.14
C ALA A 132 -10.98 -1.66 -8.76
N ASP A 133 -11.78 -0.83 -8.10
CA ASP A 133 -13.05 -0.34 -8.61
C ASP A 133 -12.91 0.50 -9.88
N LYS A 134 -11.88 1.34 -9.96
CA LYS A 134 -11.61 2.19 -11.14
C LYS A 134 -11.11 1.38 -12.34
N ALA A 135 -10.16 0.47 -12.10
CA ALA A 135 -9.47 -0.25 -13.17
C ALA A 135 -10.13 -1.60 -13.50
N GLY A 136 -10.98 -2.13 -12.62
CA GLY A 136 -11.68 -3.39 -12.80
C GLY A 136 -10.77 -4.61 -12.71
N PHE A 137 -9.84 -4.66 -11.75
CA PHE A 137 -9.06 -5.87 -11.44
C PHE A 137 -9.63 -6.60 -10.22
N VAL A 138 -9.38 -7.91 -10.13
CA VAL A 138 -9.63 -8.69 -8.91
C VAL A 138 -8.48 -8.42 -7.94
N LEU A 139 -8.80 -8.01 -6.73
CA LEU A 139 -7.82 -7.66 -5.71
C LEU A 139 -7.88 -8.66 -4.55
N VAL A 140 -6.72 -9.14 -4.11
CA VAL A 140 -6.62 -10.11 -3.02
C VAL A 140 -5.60 -9.64 -1.99
N PHE A 141 -6.02 -9.61 -0.72
CA PHE A 141 -5.18 -9.33 0.43
C PHE A 141 -5.00 -10.61 1.25
N PRO A 142 -3.85 -11.30 1.15
CA PRO A 142 -3.58 -12.48 1.97
C PRO A 142 -3.16 -12.10 3.40
N GLN A 143 -3.52 -12.92 4.39
CA GLN A 143 -3.13 -12.76 5.80
C GLN A 143 -1.85 -13.55 6.10
N GLY A 144 -0.86 -12.86 6.67
CA GLY A 144 0.27 -13.50 7.34
C GLY A 144 -0.18 -14.29 8.57
N VAL A 145 0.63 -15.25 9.02
CA VAL A 145 0.31 -16.11 10.17
C VAL A 145 0.95 -15.60 11.45
N ASP A 146 0.61 -16.24 12.58
CA ASP A 146 1.09 -15.93 13.93
C ASP A 146 0.66 -14.56 14.48
N ASN A 147 1.11 -14.27 15.70
CA ASN A 147 0.83 -13.03 16.41
C ASN A 147 2.14 -12.48 17.01
N PRO A 148 2.71 -11.39 16.48
CA PRO A 148 2.15 -10.54 15.44
C PRO A 148 2.16 -11.19 14.04
N PRO A 149 1.19 -10.86 13.15
CA PRO A 149 1.14 -11.49 11.83
C PRO A 149 2.39 -11.23 10.99
N SER A 150 2.93 -12.28 10.37
CA SER A 150 4.11 -12.17 9.54
C SER A 150 4.21 -13.23 8.43
N TRP A 151 5.30 -13.12 7.66
CA TRP A 151 5.64 -13.99 6.55
C TRP A 151 7.01 -14.61 6.79
N ASN A 152 7.22 -15.82 6.30
CA ASN A 152 8.52 -16.45 6.18
C ASN A 152 9.32 -15.76 5.07
N ALA A 153 10.04 -14.71 5.46
CA ALA A 153 10.88 -13.90 4.58
C ALA A 153 12.31 -14.45 4.40
N GLY A 154 12.48 -15.78 4.47
CA GLY A 154 13.77 -16.43 4.18
C GLY A 154 14.71 -16.65 5.38
N VAL A 155 14.27 -16.31 6.60
CA VAL A 155 15.01 -16.61 7.85
C VAL A 155 14.57 -17.93 8.51
N GLY A 156 13.55 -18.59 7.94
CA GLY A 156 13.01 -19.87 8.41
C GLY A 156 12.60 -19.83 9.88
N ALA A 157 12.83 -20.94 10.60
CA ALA A 157 12.48 -21.12 12.02
C ALA A 157 13.05 -20.06 12.98
N ARG A 158 14.00 -19.21 12.53
CA ARG A 158 14.55 -18.10 13.32
C ARG A 158 13.74 -16.81 13.20
N GLY A 159 12.82 -16.73 12.23
CA GLY A 159 11.94 -15.60 12.02
C GLY A 159 10.70 -15.62 12.90
N PRO A 160 9.95 -14.51 12.93
CA PRO A 160 8.74 -14.39 13.74
C PRO A 160 7.62 -15.37 13.35
N THR A 161 7.58 -15.82 12.08
CA THR A 161 6.59 -16.79 11.57
C THR A 161 7.11 -18.22 11.42
N GLY A 162 8.35 -18.47 11.87
CA GLY A 162 8.97 -19.78 11.76
C GLY A 162 9.10 -20.26 10.31
N ASP A 163 8.78 -21.53 10.07
CA ASP A 163 8.94 -22.22 8.78
C ASP A 163 7.64 -22.32 7.96
N ALA A 164 6.65 -21.47 8.20
CA ALA A 164 5.43 -21.42 7.39
C ALA A 164 5.75 -21.33 5.89
N ASN A 165 5.06 -22.14 5.09
CA ASN A 165 5.32 -22.24 3.64
C ASN A 165 4.46 -21.24 2.86
N ASP A 166 4.86 -19.97 2.86
CA ASP A 166 4.10 -18.90 2.20
C ASP A 166 4.14 -18.95 0.66
N ILE A 167 5.17 -19.59 0.10
CA ILE A 167 5.25 -19.88 -1.34
C ILE A 167 4.15 -20.86 -1.71
N GLN A 168 3.98 -21.95 -0.95
CA GLN A 168 2.91 -22.92 -1.19
C GLN A 168 1.53 -22.28 -0.96
N PHE A 169 1.38 -21.45 0.08
CA PHE A 169 0.14 -20.70 0.27
C PHE A 169 -0.21 -19.83 -0.94
N THR A 170 0.76 -19.12 -1.50
CA THR A 170 0.54 -18.30 -2.70
C THR A 170 0.11 -19.16 -3.91
N ARG A 171 0.73 -20.33 -4.11
CA ARG A 171 0.33 -21.28 -5.17
C ARG A 171 -1.08 -21.82 -4.96
N ASP A 172 -1.42 -22.23 -3.74
CA ASP A 172 -2.75 -22.77 -3.42
C ASP A 172 -3.83 -21.69 -3.53
N MET A 173 -3.51 -20.45 -3.15
CA MET A 173 -4.37 -19.29 -3.34
C MET A 173 -4.63 -19.01 -4.82
N LEU A 174 -3.59 -19.01 -5.66
CA LEU A 174 -3.74 -18.86 -7.12
C LEU A 174 -4.64 -19.95 -7.69
N ASN A 175 -4.34 -21.22 -7.42
CA ASN A 175 -5.17 -22.36 -7.86
C ASN A 175 -6.65 -22.22 -7.42
N PHE A 176 -6.87 -21.74 -6.19
CA PHE A 176 -8.21 -21.47 -5.69
C PHE A 176 -8.89 -20.34 -6.47
N LEU A 177 -8.20 -19.25 -6.75
CA LEU A 177 -8.73 -18.10 -7.48
C LEU A 177 -9.07 -18.48 -8.93
N GLU A 178 -8.15 -19.14 -9.64
CA GLU A 178 -8.34 -19.59 -11.03
C GLU A 178 -9.56 -20.51 -11.18
N LYS A 179 -9.81 -21.37 -10.19
CA LYS A 179 -10.93 -22.30 -10.21
C LYS A 179 -12.28 -21.63 -9.93
N ASN A 180 -12.30 -20.58 -9.12
CA ASN A 180 -13.55 -20.05 -8.54
C ASN A 180 -13.90 -18.63 -9.00
N TYR A 181 -12.95 -17.90 -9.59
CA TYR A 181 -13.06 -16.51 -9.99
C TYR A 181 -12.63 -16.33 -11.45
N CYS A 182 -13.21 -15.33 -12.12
CA CYS A 182 -12.92 -15.00 -13.50
C CYS A 182 -11.66 -14.13 -13.58
N VAL A 183 -10.52 -14.73 -13.28
CA VAL A 183 -9.19 -14.09 -13.35
C VAL A 183 -8.52 -14.41 -14.69
N ASP A 184 -7.69 -13.49 -15.16
CA ASP A 184 -6.84 -13.66 -16.35
C ASP A 184 -5.63 -14.55 -15.98
N THR A 185 -5.46 -15.67 -16.70
CA THR A 185 -4.45 -16.72 -16.42
C THR A 185 -3.63 -17.06 -17.65
#